data_AF-A0A819WAJ0-F1
#
_entry.id   AF-A0A819WAJ0-F1
#
_cell.length_a   1.000
_cell.length_b   1.000
_cell.length_c   1.000
_cell.angle_alpha   90.00
_cell.angle_beta   90.00
_cell.angle_gamma   90.00
#
_symmetry.space_group_name_H-M   'P 1'
#
loop_
_entity.id
_entity.type
_entity.pdbx_description
1 polymer ?
#
loop_
_entity_poly.entity_id
_entity_poly.type
_entity_poly.pdbx_seq_one_letter_code
_entity_poly.pdbx_strand_id
1 'polypeptide(L)'
;NASGVIKIRIQTNGLPPRCAAVPSSTFAELNVDFEVNFNPDVSINSLNSNLNTVGSLSQTICTLTSMSSVPSASGYVNYGTTGLDTATGVAVDGVMMFTSDSANNYDPFFPPSGGTAETVDSCLAHCQTAGIYHYHIATGCQVNPPTGNITSCAAVSACNSNIATYSISSFSSYQTKTVIGVARDGHVIYGPYLSSGTRVTTGFDVCNGMFYDSIGNYAYFATSTYPYIVGCFGPGNYPSFGPNCTTNGVSTYNMSSYAISFLSSNTTNTTTVSTTMVTNSTTASTTRVTNSTTMVTNSTTASTTRVTNSTTASTTRVTNSTTVHRSASISGRINLDTGLILLLITAWIWLY
;
A
#
# COMPACT_ATOMS: atom_id res chain seq x y z
N ASN A 1 -5.17 21.94 -9.05
CA ASN A 1 -5.49 20.59 -9.57
C ASN A 1 -6.97 20.56 -9.96
N ALA A 2 -7.30 20.47 -11.25
CA ALA A 2 -8.69 20.61 -11.73
C ALA A 2 -9.58 19.37 -11.50
N SER A 3 -8.99 18.25 -11.06
CA SER A 3 -9.68 16.98 -10.82
C SER A 3 -10.15 16.78 -9.38
N GLY A 4 -9.81 17.67 -8.44
CA GLY A 4 -10.06 17.46 -7.00
C GLY A 4 -9.19 16.39 -6.35
N VAL A 5 -8.31 15.73 -7.11
CA VAL A 5 -7.42 14.68 -6.60
C VAL A 5 -6.28 15.32 -5.80
N ILE A 6 -6.13 14.88 -4.56
CA ILE A 6 -4.98 15.22 -3.71
C ILE A 6 -3.84 14.28 -4.09
N LYS A 7 -2.65 14.83 -4.29
CA LYS A 7 -1.44 14.08 -4.59
C LYS A 7 -0.38 14.33 -3.53
N ILE A 8 0.47 13.35 -3.31
CA ILE A 8 1.67 13.45 -2.49
C ILE A 8 2.87 12.97 -3.30
N ARG A 9 3.98 13.72 -3.22
CA ARG A 9 5.28 13.32 -3.76
C ARG A 9 6.19 12.96 -2.59
N ILE A 10 6.78 11.78 -2.64
CA ILE A 10 7.67 11.24 -1.62
C ILE A 10 9.09 11.31 -2.16
N GLN A 11 9.97 11.96 -1.41
CA GLN A 11 11.40 12.01 -1.69
C GLN A 11 12.19 11.58 -0.44
N THR A 12 13.09 10.60 -0.58
CA THR A 12 13.96 10.14 0.50
C THR A 12 15.26 9.58 -0.07
N ASN A 13 16.34 9.57 0.73
CA ASN A 13 17.57 8.85 0.40
C ASN A 13 17.58 7.41 0.95
N GLY A 14 16.48 6.95 1.57
CA GLY A 14 16.31 5.59 2.09
C GLY A 14 17.17 5.25 3.31
N LEU A 15 17.93 6.21 3.84
CA LEU A 15 18.78 5.98 5.00
C LEU A 15 17.98 6.15 6.31
N PRO A 16 18.26 5.35 7.34
CA PRO A 16 17.70 5.60 8.65
C PRO A 16 18.23 6.94 9.20
N PRO A 17 17.45 7.63 10.05
CA PRO A 17 17.85 8.91 10.64
C PRO A 17 19.01 8.80 11.66
N ARG A 18 19.70 7.65 11.75
CA ARG A 18 20.78 7.35 12.71
C ARG A 18 21.68 6.21 12.25
N CYS A 19 22.81 6.05 12.94
CA CYS A 19 23.73 4.94 12.72
C CYS A 19 23.09 3.60 13.12
N ALA A 20 22.86 2.74 12.14
CA ALA A 20 22.50 1.35 12.40
C ALA A 20 23.74 0.46 12.38
N ALA A 21 23.88 -0.42 13.38
CA ALA A 21 24.84 -1.51 13.32
C ALA A 21 24.19 -2.69 12.59
N VAL A 22 24.24 -2.67 11.26
CA VAL A 22 23.75 -3.78 10.44
C VAL A 22 24.80 -4.89 10.37
N PRO A 23 24.41 -6.18 10.51
CA PRO A 23 25.35 -7.29 10.57
C PRO A 23 26.19 -7.56 9.30
N SER A 24 25.90 -6.97 8.14
CA SER A 24 26.36 -7.56 6.87
C SER A 24 26.72 -6.64 5.70
N SER A 25 26.56 -5.31 5.77
CA SER A 25 26.97 -4.46 4.63
C SER A 25 27.15 -2.98 4.99
N THR A 26 27.79 -2.25 4.07
CA THR A 26 27.83 -0.79 4.06
C THR A 26 26.47 -0.24 3.63
N PHE A 27 26.02 0.85 4.25
CA PHE A 27 24.83 1.57 3.80
C PHE A 27 25.06 2.18 2.42
N ALA A 28 24.03 2.10 1.58
CA ALA A 28 23.95 2.84 0.34
C ALA A 28 22.64 3.64 0.33
N GLU A 29 22.73 4.87 -0.18
CA GLU A 29 21.55 5.68 -0.43
C GLU A 29 20.71 5.09 -1.56
N LEU A 30 19.39 5.11 -1.39
CA LEU A 30 18.43 4.93 -2.47
C LEU A 30 17.66 6.23 -2.62
N ASN A 31 17.97 7.00 -3.66
CA ASN A 31 17.25 8.24 -3.97
C ASN A 31 15.88 7.90 -4.54
N VAL A 32 14.89 7.81 -3.65
CA VAL A 32 13.50 7.54 -3.98
C VAL A 32 12.79 8.84 -4.29
N ASP A 33 12.07 8.83 -5.40
CA ASP A 33 11.25 9.93 -5.87
C ASP A 33 10.03 9.39 -6.64
N PHE A 34 8.86 9.41 -6.01
CA PHE A 34 7.61 9.05 -6.66
C PHE A 34 6.44 9.92 -6.20
N GLU A 35 5.42 10.05 -7.03
CA GLU A 35 4.15 10.73 -6.74
C GLU A 35 2.99 9.74 -6.83
N VAL A 36 2.00 9.92 -5.96
CA VAL A 36 0.76 9.13 -5.91
C VAL A 36 -0.43 10.03 -5.57
N ASN A 37 -1.63 9.59 -5.92
CA ASN A 37 -2.86 10.10 -5.34
C ASN A 37 -2.85 9.76 -3.85
N PHE A 38 -2.99 10.76 -2.99
CA PHE A 38 -2.93 10.53 -1.55
C PHE A 38 -4.25 9.97 -1.05
N ASN A 39 -4.19 8.78 -0.46
CA ASN A 39 -5.31 8.05 0.13
C ASN A 39 -6.56 8.06 -0.79
N PRO A 40 -6.43 7.52 -2.02
CA PRO A 40 -7.49 7.59 -3.02
C PRO A 40 -8.74 6.85 -2.54
N ASP A 41 -9.91 7.34 -2.93
CA ASP A 41 -11.16 6.63 -2.65
C ASP A 41 -11.18 5.30 -3.40
N VAL A 42 -11.41 4.21 -2.66
CA VAL A 42 -11.55 2.86 -3.20
C VAL A 42 -12.89 2.26 -2.78
N SER A 43 -13.42 1.38 -3.62
CA SER A 43 -14.69 0.72 -3.35
C SER A 43 -14.47 -0.73 -2.95
N ILE A 44 -15.15 -1.16 -1.90
CA ILE A 44 -15.20 -2.59 -1.52
C ILE A 44 -15.75 -3.49 -2.63
N ASN A 45 -16.50 -2.93 -3.59
CA ASN A 45 -17.03 -3.65 -4.75
C ASN A 45 -16.05 -3.68 -5.94
N SER A 46 -14.91 -3.00 -5.86
CA SER A 46 -13.90 -2.89 -6.92
C SER A 46 -12.55 -3.33 -6.38
N LEU A 47 -12.37 -4.64 -6.26
CA LEU A 47 -11.14 -5.22 -5.73
C LEU A 47 -9.99 -5.09 -6.72
N ASN A 48 -8.82 -4.68 -6.25
CA ASN A 48 -7.57 -4.75 -7.00
C ASN A 48 -7.02 -6.17 -7.07
N SER A 49 -7.26 -6.97 -6.02
CA SER A 49 -6.83 -8.37 -5.94
C SER A 49 -7.99 -9.30 -5.60
N ASN A 50 -8.26 -10.28 -6.46
CA ASN A 50 -9.28 -11.31 -6.24
C ASN A 50 -8.66 -12.71 -6.34
N LEU A 51 -8.11 -13.17 -5.22
CA LEU A 51 -7.26 -14.36 -5.14
C LEU A 51 -8.08 -15.54 -4.61
N ASN A 52 -8.34 -16.54 -5.47
CA ASN A 52 -9.29 -17.63 -5.17
C ASN A 52 -8.61 -18.98 -4.95
N THR A 53 -7.27 -19.03 -5.02
CA THR A 53 -6.49 -20.23 -4.73
C THR A 53 -5.28 -19.89 -3.87
N VAL A 54 -4.79 -20.87 -3.10
CA VAL A 54 -3.51 -20.75 -2.36
C VAL A 54 -2.37 -20.37 -3.31
N GLY A 55 -2.32 -20.96 -4.51
CA GLY A 55 -1.30 -20.65 -5.50
C GLY A 55 -1.32 -19.19 -5.96
N SER A 56 -2.50 -18.63 -6.27
CA SER A 56 -2.64 -17.22 -6.65
C SER A 56 -2.32 -16.26 -5.50
N LEU A 57 -2.67 -16.64 -4.26
CA LEU A 57 -2.32 -15.87 -3.07
C LEU A 57 -0.81 -15.85 -2.89
N SER A 58 -0.18 -17.02 -2.84
CA SER A 58 1.27 -17.12 -2.69
C SER A 58 2.03 -16.44 -3.82
N GLN A 59 1.59 -16.55 -5.08
CA GLN A 59 2.25 -15.82 -6.17
C GLN A 59 2.17 -14.30 -6.01
N THR A 60 1.09 -13.80 -5.40
CA THR A 60 0.88 -12.36 -5.21
C THR A 60 1.65 -11.84 -4.00
N ILE A 61 1.60 -12.52 -2.85
CA ILE A 61 2.15 -11.97 -1.61
C ILE A 61 3.50 -12.58 -1.22
N CYS A 62 3.87 -13.74 -1.77
CA CYS A 62 5.13 -14.46 -1.52
C CYS A 62 6.12 -14.34 -2.68
N THR A 63 6.11 -13.23 -3.41
CA THR A 63 7.03 -12.99 -4.51
C THR A 63 7.67 -11.64 -4.30
N LEU A 64 9.00 -11.62 -4.20
CA LEU A 64 9.77 -10.41 -3.89
C LEU A 64 9.45 -9.23 -4.81
N THR A 65 9.12 -9.48 -6.07
CA THR A 65 8.82 -8.46 -7.09
C THR A 65 7.34 -8.21 -7.34
N SER A 66 6.46 -8.70 -6.45
CA SER A 66 5.01 -8.52 -6.58
C SER A 66 4.57 -7.05 -6.56
N MET A 67 5.42 -6.16 -6.03
CA MET A 67 5.17 -4.72 -5.95
C MET A 67 5.62 -3.95 -7.20
N SER A 68 6.10 -4.63 -8.24
CA SER A 68 6.45 -4.00 -9.52
C SER A 68 5.26 -3.33 -10.21
N SER A 69 4.04 -3.83 -10.00
CA SER A 69 2.81 -3.36 -10.65
C SER A 69 1.91 -2.59 -9.69
N VAL A 70 2.11 -1.27 -9.61
CA VAL A 70 1.24 -0.39 -8.83
C VAL A 70 -0.07 -0.13 -9.61
N PRO A 71 -1.26 -0.23 -8.99
CA PRO A 71 -2.54 0.00 -9.67
C PRO A 71 -2.59 1.39 -10.32
N SER A 72 -3.04 1.48 -11.57
CA SER A 72 -3.09 2.77 -12.29
C SER A 72 -3.96 3.82 -11.62
N ALA A 73 -5.01 3.40 -10.88
CA ALA A 73 -5.88 4.27 -10.10
C ALA A 73 -5.15 5.03 -8.97
N SER A 74 -3.99 4.53 -8.53
CA SER A 74 -3.13 5.23 -7.56
C SER A 74 -2.51 6.51 -8.12
N GLY A 75 -2.53 6.72 -9.45
CA GLY A 75 -1.82 7.84 -10.06
C GLY A 75 -0.30 7.78 -9.87
N TYR A 76 0.27 6.59 -9.62
CA TYR A 76 1.70 6.39 -9.39
C TYR A 76 2.56 6.88 -10.56
N VAL A 77 3.51 7.76 -10.24
CA VAL A 77 4.54 8.26 -11.16
C VAL A 77 5.90 8.09 -10.49
N ASN A 78 6.81 7.37 -11.14
CA ASN A 78 8.19 7.21 -10.69
C ASN A 78 9.11 8.20 -11.43
N TYR A 79 9.83 9.05 -10.69
CA TYR A 79 10.72 10.07 -11.24
C TYR A 79 12.17 9.58 -11.40
N GLY A 80 12.33 8.35 -11.91
CA GLY A 80 13.63 7.78 -12.28
C GLY A 80 14.30 6.94 -11.20
N THR A 81 13.60 6.60 -10.13
CA THR A 81 14.10 5.66 -9.11
C THR A 81 14.10 4.24 -9.66
N THR A 82 15.23 3.53 -9.61
CA THR A 82 15.30 2.11 -9.98
C THR A 82 15.24 1.23 -8.73
N GLY A 83 14.90 -0.06 -8.90
CA GLY A 83 14.91 -1.03 -7.79
C GLY A 83 13.77 -0.87 -6.80
N LEU A 84 12.64 -0.28 -7.22
CA LEU A 84 11.43 -0.18 -6.39
C LEU A 84 10.52 -1.40 -6.48
N ASP A 85 10.88 -2.45 -7.24
CA ASP A 85 10.02 -3.60 -7.48
C ASP A 85 9.71 -4.42 -6.22
N THR A 86 10.54 -4.27 -5.19
CA THR A 86 10.38 -4.89 -3.87
C THR A 86 9.81 -3.93 -2.83
N ALA A 87 9.70 -2.63 -3.16
CA ALA A 87 9.23 -1.62 -2.23
C ALA A 87 7.71 -1.61 -2.18
N THR A 88 7.15 -1.66 -0.98
CA THR A 88 5.73 -1.48 -0.70
C THR A 88 5.38 -0.03 -0.41
N GLY A 89 6.31 0.73 0.18
CA GLY A 89 6.09 2.09 0.62
C GLY A 89 7.33 2.73 1.24
N VAL A 90 7.12 3.88 1.86
CA VAL A 90 8.15 4.63 2.60
C VAL A 90 7.63 4.92 4.00
N ALA A 91 8.45 4.63 5.01
CA ALA A 91 8.16 4.93 6.40
C ALA A 91 8.29 6.43 6.69
N VAL A 92 7.65 6.90 7.77
CA VAL A 92 7.69 8.34 8.15
C VAL A 92 9.09 8.81 8.56
N ASP A 93 10.02 7.89 8.85
CA ASP A 93 11.43 8.19 9.09
C ASP A 93 12.27 8.20 7.79
N GLY A 94 11.66 7.99 6.63
CA GLY A 94 12.29 8.00 5.31
C GLY A 94 12.86 6.66 4.86
N VAL A 95 12.84 5.62 5.68
CA VAL A 95 13.34 4.29 5.31
C VAL A 95 12.33 3.56 4.43
N MET A 96 12.84 2.72 3.53
CA MET A 96 11.99 1.91 2.66
C MET A 96 11.25 0.82 3.43
N MET A 97 9.98 0.63 3.10
CA MET A 97 9.26 -0.59 3.44
C MET A 97 9.29 -1.50 2.22
N PHE A 98 9.78 -2.72 2.39
CA PHE A 98 9.81 -3.74 1.33
C PHE A 98 8.63 -4.72 1.49
N THR A 99 8.46 -5.63 0.54
CA THR A 99 7.58 -6.78 0.70
C THR A 99 7.99 -7.57 1.93
N SER A 100 7.10 -8.36 2.48
CA SER A 100 7.43 -9.22 3.63
C SER A 100 8.16 -10.50 3.23
N ASP A 101 8.87 -10.48 2.11
CA ASP A 101 9.55 -11.63 1.54
C ASP A 101 11.07 -11.41 1.54
N SER A 102 11.78 -12.49 1.84
CA SER A 102 13.21 -12.64 1.59
C SER A 102 13.52 -12.75 0.10
N ALA A 103 14.80 -12.69 -0.25
CA ALA A 103 15.30 -12.99 -1.60
C ALA A 103 14.91 -14.40 -2.10
N ASN A 104 14.50 -15.29 -1.20
CA ASN A 104 14.08 -16.66 -1.51
C ASN A 104 12.55 -16.82 -1.63
N ASN A 105 11.79 -15.72 -1.69
CA ASN A 105 10.32 -15.73 -1.84
C ASN A 105 9.58 -16.43 -0.69
N TYR A 106 10.07 -16.22 0.54
CA TYR A 106 9.40 -16.64 1.78
C TYR A 106 9.58 -15.60 2.88
N ASP A 107 8.74 -15.70 3.91
CA ASP A 107 8.79 -14.86 5.10
C ASP A 107 10.18 -14.90 5.77
N PRO A 108 10.89 -13.77 5.86
CA PRO A 108 12.24 -13.71 6.39
C PRO A 108 12.29 -13.98 7.90
N PHE A 109 11.18 -13.92 8.63
CA PHE A 109 11.13 -14.09 10.08
C PHE A 109 10.58 -15.46 10.48
N PHE A 110 9.61 -15.98 9.74
CA PHE A 110 8.94 -17.25 10.03
C PHE A 110 8.88 -18.14 8.78
N PRO A 111 10.04 -18.51 8.20
CA PRO A 111 10.08 -19.24 6.95
C PRO A 111 9.44 -20.64 7.07
N PRO A 112 9.00 -21.23 5.95
CA PRO A 112 8.56 -22.62 5.91
C PRO A 112 9.73 -23.57 6.23
N SER A 113 9.42 -24.85 6.48
CA SER A 113 10.43 -25.87 6.77
C SER A 113 11.56 -25.87 5.73
N GLY A 114 12.80 -25.80 6.20
CA GLY A 114 14.01 -25.70 5.36
C GLY A 114 14.46 -24.28 5.00
N GLY A 115 13.64 -23.25 5.25
CA GLY A 115 14.08 -21.86 5.13
C GLY A 115 14.86 -21.39 6.36
N THR A 116 15.64 -20.32 6.19
CA THR A 116 16.46 -19.72 7.25
C THR A 116 15.91 -18.34 7.57
N ALA A 117 15.67 -18.06 8.86
CA ALA A 117 15.25 -16.73 9.28
C ALA A 117 16.40 -15.74 9.11
N GLU A 118 16.09 -14.57 8.55
CA GLU A 118 17.04 -13.49 8.36
C GLU A 118 17.35 -12.78 9.68
N THR A 119 18.55 -12.22 9.76
CA THR A 119 18.99 -11.46 10.94
C THR A 119 18.67 -9.99 10.74
N VAL A 120 18.01 -9.40 11.73
CA VAL A 120 17.69 -7.97 11.75
C VAL A 120 18.30 -7.26 12.95
N ASP A 121 18.29 -5.94 12.90
CA ASP A 121 18.63 -5.09 14.03
C ASP A 121 17.45 -4.94 15.01
N SER A 122 17.66 -4.21 16.11
CA SER A 122 16.64 -3.99 17.14
C SER A 122 15.47 -3.12 16.66
N CYS A 123 15.56 -2.55 15.46
CA CYS A 123 14.48 -1.90 14.75
C CYS A 123 13.83 -2.84 13.71
N LEU A 124 14.14 -4.14 13.72
CA LEU A 124 13.57 -5.11 12.78
C LEU A 124 13.81 -4.76 11.30
N ALA A 125 14.90 -4.04 11.04
CA ALA A 125 15.36 -3.74 9.70
C ALA A 125 16.75 -4.35 9.46
N HIS A 126 17.11 -4.39 8.18
CA HIS A 126 18.43 -4.82 7.74
C HIS A 126 18.76 -4.23 6.37
N CYS A 127 20.01 -4.41 5.96
CA CYS A 127 20.46 -4.01 4.64
C CYS A 127 20.49 -5.23 3.70
N GLN A 128 20.00 -5.07 2.48
CA GLN A 128 20.30 -6.02 1.41
C GLN A 128 21.78 -5.93 0.99
N THR A 129 22.23 -6.84 0.13
CA THR A 129 23.61 -6.86 -0.41
C THR A 129 24.02 -5.52 -1.06
N ALA A 130 23.08 -4.83 -1.70
CA ALA A 130 23.32 -3.51 -2.30
C ALA A 130 23.38 -2.35 -1.28
N GLY A 131 23.25 -2.63 0.03
CA GLY A 131 23.35 -1.63 1.10
C GLY A 131 22.07 -0.87 1.41
N ILE A 132 20.94 -1.20 0.76
CA ILE A 132 19.66 -0.53 0.99
C ILE A 132 19.05 -1.03 2.30
N TYR A 133 18.94 -0.15 3.28
CA TYR A 133 18.30 -0.41 4.58
C TYR A 133 16.78 -0.36 4.44
N HIS A 134 16.08 -1.36 4.95
CA HIS A 134 14.62 -1.48 4.78
C HIS A 134 13.94 -2.28 5.88
N TYR A 135 12.63 -2.07 6.00
CA TYR A 135 11.71 -2.82 6.87
C TYR A 135 10.95 -3.89 6.09
N HIS A 136 10.88 -5.11 6.62
CA HIS A 136 9.89 -6.12 6.22
C HIS A 136 8.69 -6.19 7.18
N ILE A 137 8.84 -5.63 8.38
CA ILE A 137 7.83 -5.62 9.44
C ILE A 137 7.82 -4.26 10.13
N ALA A 138 6.65 -3.83 10.56
CA ALA A 138 6.51 -2.57 11.27
C ALA A 138 7.17 -2.63 12.65
N THR A 139 7.69 -1.48 13.10
CA THR A 139 8.33 -1.30 14.40
C THR A 139 8.11 0.12 14.91
N GLY A 140 8.15 0.29 16.23
CA GLY A 140 8.14 1.59 16.89
C GLY A 140 9.29 2.48 16.43
N CYS A 141 10.38 1.91 15.89
CA CYS A 141 11.45 2.73 15.31
C CYS A 141 10.98 3.60 14.13
N GLN A 142 9.96 3.19 13.37
CA GLN A 142 9.46 3.99 12.25
C GLN A 142 8.89 5.33 12.71
N VAL A 143 8.41 5.43 13.96
CA VAL A 143 7.79 6.64 14.51
C VAL A 143 8.65 7.34 15.56
N ASN A 144 9.39 6.57 16.34
CA ASN A 144 10.27 7.10 17.37
C ASN A 144 11.47 6.16 17.56
N PRO A 145 12.51 6.35 16.73
CA PRO A 145 13.62 5.45 16.78
C PRO A 145 14.49 5.73 18.03
N PRO A 146 15.03 4.68 18.68
CA PRO A 146 15.72 4.79 19.97
C PRO A 146 17.00 5.62 19.85
N THR A 147 17.31 6.42 20.89
CA THR A 147 18.54 7.24 20.91
C THR A 147 19.79 6.36 20.90
N GLY A 148 20.79 6.74 20.10
CA GLY A 148 22.07 6.03 20.02
C GLY A 148 22.15 5.04 18.86
N ASN A 149 23.08 4.10 18.99
CA ASN A 149 23.35 3.08 17.96
C ASN A 149 22.26 1.99 18.02
N ILE A 150 21.72 1.64 16.85
CA ILE A 150 20.82 0.49 16.73
C ILE A 150 21.67 -0.78 16.84
N THR A 151 21.32 -1.68 17.76
CA THR A 151 22.04 -2.95 18.01
C THR A 151 21.40 -4.10 17.25
N SER A 152 22.02 -5.28 17.22
CA SER A 152 21.37 -6.49 16.70
C SER A 152 20.12 -6.88 17.50
N CYS A 153 19.08 -7.39 16.84
CA CYS A 153 17.92 -7.99 17.49
C CYS A 153 18.31 -9.13 18.44
N ALA A 154 19.36 -9.89 18.11
CA ALA A 154 19.88 -10.97 18.94
C ALA A 154 20.37 -10.50 20.32
N ALA A 155 20.76 -9.22 20.45
CA ALA A 155 21.17 -8.62 21.72
C ALA A 155 19.99 -8.13 22.59
N VAL A 156 18.77 -8.08 22.04
CA VAL A 156 17.57 -7.62 22.73
C VAL A 156 16.68 -8.83 23.02
N SER A 157 16.61 -9.26 24.28
CA SER A 157 15.86 -10.46 24.71
C SER A 157 14.45 -10.54 24.12
N ALA A 158 13.67 -9.46 24.18
CA ALA A 158 12.30 -9.45 23.66
C ALA A 158 12.26 -9.63 22.13
N CYS A 159 13.20 -9.00 21.40
CA CYS A 159 13.32 -9.10 19.95
C CYS A 159 13.73 -10.53 19.53
N ASN A 160 14.78 -11.06 20.15
CA ASN A 160 15.31 -12.39 19.86
C ASN A 160 14.33 -13.52 20.21
N SER A 161 13.41 -13.29 21.14
CA SER A 161 12.44 -14.32 21.56
C SER A 161 11.31 -14.50 20.54
N ASN A 162 10.76 -13.39 20.03
CA ASN A 162 9.65 -13.42 19.08
C ASN A 162 9.53 -12.06 18.36
N ILE A 163 10.03 -11.99 17.12
CA ILE A 163 10.04 -10.76 16.31
C ILE A 163 8.62 -10.20 16.10
N ALA A 164 7.63 -11.05 15.82
CA ALA A 164 6.25 -10.60 15.60
C ALA A 164 5.62 -9.96 16.84
N THR A 165 5.91 -10.48 18.03
CA THR A 165 5.43 -9.93 19.30
C THR A 165 6.19 -8.65 19.66
N TYR A 166 7.50 -8.63 19.42
CA TYR A 166 8.35 -7.46 19.63
C TYR A 166 7.97 -6.29 18.70
N SER A 167 7.67 -6.57 17.44
CA SER A 167 7.14 -5.61 16.46
C SER A 167 5.96 -4.85 17.05
N ILE A 168 4.96 -5.54 17.58
CA ILE A 168 3.77 -4.88 18.14
C ILE A 168 4.09 -4.17 19.46
N SER A 169 4.86 -4.79 20.36
CA SER A 169 5.13 -4.21 21.68
C SER A 169 5.99 -2.93 21.60
N SER A 170 6.77 -2.76 20.54
CA SER A 170 7.51 -1.53 20.26
C SER A 170 6.61 -0.31 20.01
N PHE A 171 5.31 -0.52 19.74
CA PHE A 171 4.29 0.54 19.67
C PHE A 171 3.58 0.82 21.01
N SER A 172 4.10 0.33 22.13
CA SER A 172 3.48 0.51 23.46
C SER A 172 3.26 1.97 23.86
N SER A 173 4.04 2.92 23.33
CA SER A 173 3.84 4.37 23.50
C SER A 173 2.95 5.02 22.43
N TYR A 174 2.55 4.27 21.41
CA TYR A 174 1.81 4.72 20.22
C TYR A 174 0.52 3.91 20.03
N GLN A 175 -0.21 3.68 21.13
CA GLN A 175 -1.43 2.88 21.13
C GLN A 175 -2.66 3.63 20.59
N THR A 176 -2.45 4.44 19.55
CA THR A 176 -3.46 5.20 18.83
C THR A 176 -3.28 4.97 17.34
N LYS A 177 -4.23 5.43 16.52
CA LYS A 177 -4.09 5.43 15.06
C LYS A 177 -2.91 6.30 14.64
N THR A 178 -1.75 5.66 14.48
CA THR A 178 -0.45 6.32 14.27
C THR A 178 0.00 6.03 12.85
N VAL A 179 0.25 7.07 12.07
CA VAL A 179 0.82 6.94 10.71
C VAL A 179 2.26 6.47 10.83
N ILE A 180 2.60 5.37 10.17
CA ILE A 180 3.96 4.82 10.12
C ILE A 180 4.57 4.89 8.71
N GLY A 181 3.76 5.14 7.67
CA GLY A 181 4.24 5.34 6.31
C GLY A 181 3.15 5.60 5.29
N VAL A 182 3.55 5.64 4.02
CA VAL A 182 2.68 5.75 2.85
C VAL A 182 3.07 4.65 1.86
N ALA A 183 2.08 3.89 1.41
CA ALA A 183 2.26 2.85 0.41
C ALA A 183 2.43 3.45 -1.00
N ARG A 184 3.04 2.70 -1.90
CA ARG A 184 3.26 3.14 -3.30
C ARG A 184 1.98 3.25 -4.12
N ASP A 185 0.85 2.75 -3.64
CA ASP A 185 -0.46 3.01 -4.23
C ASP A 185 -1.18 4.23 -3.60
N GLY A 186 -0.51 4.92 -2.66
CA GLY A 186 -0.97 6.15 -2.03
C GLY A 186 -1.75 5.99 -0.74
N HIS A 187 -2.10 4.77 -0.34
CA HIS A 187 -2.80 4.55 0.93
C HIS A 187 -1.88 4.74 2.14
N VAL A 188 -2.48 5.19 3.23
CA VAL A 188 -1.78 5.35 4.50
C VAL A 188 -1.46 3.99 5.11
N ILE A 189 -0.29 3.87 5.72
CA ILE A 189 0.10 2.72 6.53
C ILE A 189 0.07 3.15 8.00
N TYR A 190 -0.77 2.50 8.79
CA TYR A 190 -0.89 2.74 10.22
C TYR A 190 -0.14 1.70 11.05
N GLY A 191 0.23 2.08 12.26
CA GLY A 191 0.65 1.14 13.31
C GLY A 191 -0.50 0.21 13.72
N PRO A 192 -0.28 -0.67 14.72
CA PRO A 192 -1.18 -1.79 14.97
C PRO A 192 -2.46 -1.41 15.74
N TYR A 193 -2.70 -0.13 16.01
CA TYR A 193 -3.81 0.35 16.85
C TYR A 193 -4.76 1.25 16.07
N LEU A 194 -6.06 1.05 16.24
CA LEU A 194 -7.10 1.89 15.64
C LEU A 194 -7.51 3.06 16.54
N SER A 195 -7.47 2.85 17.86
CA SER A 195 -7.83 3.83 18.89
C SER A 195 -7.16 3.45 20.20
N SER A 196 -7.20 4.34 21.20
CA SER A 196 -6.51 4.24 22.51
C SER A 196 -6.45 2.83 23.12
N GLY A 197 -5.40 2.06 22.83
CA GLY A 197 -5.17 0.70 23.29
C GLY A 197 -5.81 -0.42 22.47
N THR A 198 -6.72 -0.10 21.55
CA THR A 198 -7.40 -1.09 20.71
C THR A 198 -6.52 -1.50 19.53
N ARG A 199 -5.84 -2.62 19.70
CA ARG A 199 -5.07 -3.27 18.63
C ARG A 199 -6.02 -3.87 17.58
N VAL A 200 -5.68 -3.71 16.31
CA VAL A 200 -6.36 -4.38 15.20
C VAL A 200 -5.73 -5.77 15.00
N THR A 201 -6.54 -6.82 15.09
CA THR A 201 -6.09 -8.21 14.92
C THR A 201 -6.88 -8.98 13.87
N THR A 202 -7.98 -8.41 13.37
CA THR A 202 -8.87 -8.98 12.36
C THR A 202 -9.45 -7.87 11.48
N GLY A 203 -10.16 -8.22 10.41
CA GLY A 203 -10.77 -7.26 9.50
C GLY A 203 -9.93 -6.97 8.25
N PHE A 204 -8.83 -7.70 8.06
CA PHE A 204 -7.90 -7.54 6.95
C PHE A 204 -8.29 -8.35 5.73
N ASP A 205 -8.08 -7.76 4.56
CA ASP A 205 -8.08 -8.45 3.27
C ASP A 205 -6.73 -9.16 3.00
N VAL A 206 -6.63 -9.85 1.86
CA VAL A 206 -5.39 -10.54 1.44
C VAL A 206 -4.17 -9.63 1.29
N CYS A 207 -4.38 -8.33 1.12
CA CYS A 207 -3.30 -7.34 0.99
C CYS A 207 -2.87 -6.76 2.34
N ASN A 208 -3.49 -7.23 3.44
CA ASN A 208 -3.32 -6.72 4.80
C ASN A 208 -3.72 -5.24 4.96
N GLY A 209 -4.70 -4.81 4.15
CA GLY A 209 -5.43 -3.57 4.38
C GLY A 209 -6.85 -3.83 4.86
N MET A 210 -7.50 -2.77 5.33
CA MET A 210 -8.87 -2.82 5.82
C MET A 210 -9.60 -1.50 5.60
N PHE A 211 -10.91 -1.61 5.43
CA PHE A 211 -11.81 -0.47 5.63
C PHE A 211 -11.95 -0.21 7.14
N TYR A 212 -11.68 1.00 7.61
CA TYR A 212 -11.51 1.27 9.05
C TYR A 212 -12.48 2.31 9.62
N ASP A 213 -13.35 2.91 8.81
CA ASP A 213 -14.37 3.83 9.30
C ASP A 213 -15.68 3.78 8.49
N SER A 214 -16.70 4.49 8.96
CA SER A 214 -18.05 4.48 8.41
C SER A 214 -18.18 5.20 7.05
N ILE A 215 -17.16 5.94 6.63
CA ILE A 215 -17.15 6.62 5.33
C ILE A 215 -16.43 5.81 4.25
N GLY A 216 -15.87 4.65 4.62
CA GLY A 216 -15.27 3.72 3.68
C GLY A 216 -13.80 4.02 3.38
N ASN A 217 -13.07 4.70 4.29
CA ASN A 217 -11.63 4.84 4.11
C ASN A 217 -10.93 3.49 4.24
N TYR A 218 -9.98 3.26 3.32
CA TYR A 218 -9.12 2.09 3.29
C TYR A 218 -7.70 2.47 3.70
N ALA A 219 -7.03 1.61 4.47
CA ALA A 219 -5.63 1.78 4.81
C ALA A 219 -4.98 0.44 5.14
N TYR A 220 -3.65 0.43 5.16
CA TYR A 220 -2.85 -0.68 5.64
C TYR A 220 -2.59 -0.54 7.13
N PHE A 221 -2.44 -1.67 7.83
CA PHE A 221 -2.14 -1.69 9.25
C PHE A 221 -1.02 -2.69 9.55
N ALA A 222 -0.14 -2.29 10.45
CA ALA A 222 0.85 -3.19 11.02
C ALA A 222 0.17 -4.36 11.75
N THR A 223 0.59 -5.58 11.48
CA THR A 223 0.09 -6.81 12.10
C THR A 223 1.23 -7.69 12.61
N SER A 224 0.94 -8.63 13.50
CA SER A 224 1.92 -9.63 13.97
C SER A 224 1.91 -10.90 13.15
N THR A 225 1.16 -10.92 12.05
CA THR A 225 0.97 -12.07 11.17
C THR A 225 1.34 -11.64 9.77
N TYR A 226 1.97 -12.52 9.02
CA TYR A 226 2.34 -12.25 7.64
C TYR A 226 1.10 -11.85 6.81
N PRO A 227 1.18 -10.81 5.95
CA PRO A 227 2.38 -10.12 5.48
C PRO A 227 2.80 -8.90 6.32
N TYR A 228 2.42 -8.76 7.59
CA TYR A 228 2.87 -7.74 8.56
C TYR A 228 2.56 -6.26 8.26
N ILE A 229 2.64 -5.82 7.01
CA ILE A 229 2.43 -4.47 6.49
C ILE A 229 1.68 -4.57 5.15
N VAL A 230 2.21 -4.13 4.01
CA VAL A 230 1.51 -4.22 2.72
C VAL A 230 1.86 -5.54 2.03
N GLY A 231 0.89 -6.43 1.85
CA GLY A 231 1.07 -7.70 1.11
C GLY A 231 0.84 -7.59 -0.39
N CYS A 232 -0.06 -6.69 -0.80
CA CYS A 232 -0.32 -6.30 -2.18
C CYS A 232 -1.00 -4.92 -2.20
N PHE A 233 -1.18 -4.33 -3.39
CA PHE A 233 -1.94 -3.09 -3.51
C PHE A 233 -3.44 -3.39 -3.53
N GLY A 234 -4.14 -2.97 -2.47
CA GLY A 234 -5.53 -3.33 -2.18
C GLY A 234 -6.53 -2.30 -2.71
N PRO A 235 -7.84 -2.53 -2.51
CA PRO A 235 -8.44 -3.59 -1.70
C PRO A 235 -8.32 -5.00 -2.30
N GLY A 236 -8.23 -6.01 -1.42
CA GLY A 236 -8.23 -7.43 -1.77
C GLY A 236 -9.52 -8.15 -1.36
N ASN A 237 -9.69 -9.41 -1.80
CA ASN A 237 -10.75 -10.30 -1.33
C ASN A 237 -10.41 -10.94 0.03
N TYR A 238 -11.32 -11.81 0.52
CA TYR A 238 -11.25 -12.41 1.86
C TYR A 238 -11.36 -13.95 1.79
N PRO A 239 -10.33 -14.66 1.30
CA PRO A 239 -10.35 -16.10 1.19
C PRO A 239 -10.23 -16.80 2.55
N SER A 240 -10.68 -18.05 2.61
CA SER A 240 -10.57 -18.93 3.77
C SER A 240 -9.35 -19.86 3.70
N PHE A 241 -8.23 -19.34 3.20
CA PHE A 241 -6.95 -20.05 3.12
C PHE A 241 -5.78 -19.07 3.29
N GLY A 242 -4.63 -19.56 3.74
CA GLY A 242 -3.41 -18.77 3.95
C GLY A 242 -2.33 -19.00 2.90
N PRO A 243 -1.30 -18.14 2.87
CA PRO A 243 -0.11 -18.36 2.04
C PRO A 243 0.70 -19.56 2.54
N ASN A 244 1.50 -20.16 1.65
CA ASN A 244 2.36 -21.31 1.96
C ASN A 244 3.84 -20.93 2.21
N CYS A 245 4.18 -19.65 2.15
CA CYS A 245 5.55 -19.14 2.24
C CYS A 245 5.93 -18.65 3.66
N THR A 246 5.10 -18.94 4.66
CA THR A 246 5.28 -18.51 6.04
C THR A 246 4.65 -19.54 6.98
N THR A 247 5.19 -19.64 8.20
CA THR A 247 4.57 -20.38 9.31
C THR A 247 3.77 -19.46 10.24
N ASN A 248 3.79 -18.15 10.00
CA ASN A 248 3.09 -17.11 10.79
C ASN A 248 2.04 -16.35 9.96
N GLY A 249 1.49 -17.00 8.94
CA GLY A 249 0.39 -16.47 8.13
C GLY A 249 -0.99 -16.68 8.77
N VAL A 250 -1.96 -15.87 8.38
CA VAL A 250 -3.36 -16.11 8.74
C VAL A 250 -3.96 -17.24 7.90
N SER A 251 -4.83 -18.05 8.51
CA SER A 251 -5.55 -19.12 7.81
C SER A 251 -6.82 -18.65 7.12
N THR A 252 -7.36 -17.50 7.54
CA THR A 252 -8.58 -16.90 6.99
C THR A 252 -8.47 -15.38 7.03
N TYR A 253 -9.01 -14.73 6.02
CA TYR A 253 -9.17 -13.29 5.93
C TYR A 253 -10.64 -12.95 6.18
N ASN A 254 -10.92 -11.89 6.94
CA ASN A 254 -12.27 -11.53 7.33
C ASN A 254 -12.50 -10.05 7.08
N MET A 255 -13.69 -9.69 6.60
CA MET A 255 -14.07 -8.29 6.46
C MET A 255 -14.12 -7.60 7.82
N SER A 256 -13.73 -6.33 7.85
CA SER A 256 -13.99 -5.48 9.02
C SER A 256 -15.49 -5.22 9.18
N SER A 257 -15.92 -4.83 10.38
CA SER A 257 -17.30 -4.40 10.62
C SER A 257 -17.68 -3.19 9.74
N TYR A 258 -16.71 -2.31 9.46
CA TYR A 258 -16.90 -1.17 8.55
C TYR A 258 -17.15 -1.62 7.11
N ALA A 259 -16.35 -2.56 6.60
CA ALA A 259 -16.55 -3.18 5.29
C ALA A 259 -17.96 -3.80 5.16
N ILE A 260 -18.39 -4.56 6.17
CA ILE A 260 -19.72 -5.19 6.20
C ILE A 260 -20.83 -4.13 6.20
N SER A 261 -20.67 -3.06 6.98
CA SER A 261 -21.66 -1.98 7.08
C SER A 261 -21.86 -1.27 5.73
N PHE A 262 -20.78 -1.05 4.98
CA PHE A 262 -20.82 -0.38 3.68
C PHE A 262 -21.49 -1.23 2.60
N LEU A 263 -21.28 -2.55 2.62
CA LEU A 263 -21.98 -3.48 1.72
C LEU A 263 -23.48 -3.54 2.05
N SER A 264 -23.82 -3.49 3.33
CA SER A 264 -25.22 -3.57 3.80
C SER A 264 -26.02 -2.32 3.44
N SER A 265 -25.42 -1.12 3.54
CA SER A 265 -26.09 0.14 3.20
C SER A 265 -26.40 0.30 1.72
N ASN A 266 -25.58 -0.28 0.83
CA ASN A 266 -25.83 -0.22 -0.62
C ASN A 266 -26.99 -1.12 -1.06
N THR A 267 -27.32 -2.17 -0.29
CA THR A 267 -28.38 -3.12 -0.67
C THR A 267 -29.78 -2.57 -0.40
N THR A 268 -29.94 -1.68 0.59
CA THR A 268 -31.26 -1.19 1.04
C THR A 268 -31.85 -0.08 0.17
N ASN A 269 -31.08 0.52 -0.74
CA ASN A 269 -31.56 1.55 -1.67
C ASN A 269 -32.10 0.98 -3.00
N THR A 270 -32.26 -0.34 -3.11
CA THR A 270 -33.07 -0.94 -4.18
C THR A 270 -34.54 -0.64 -3.89
N THR A 271 -34.91 0.61 -4.16
CA THR A 271 -36.25 1.14 -4.06
C THR A 271 -37.13 0.18 -4.84
N THR A 272 -37.97 -0.56 -4.13
CA THR A 272 -39.04 -1.33 -4.73
C THR A 272 -39.91 -0.28 -5.41
N VAL A 273 -39.68 -0.04 -6.71
CA VAL A 273 -40.60 0.69 -7.55
C VAL A 273 -41.85 -0.17 -7.53
N SER A 274 -42.74 0.14 -6.61
CA SER A 274 -44.05 -0.45 -6.53
C SER A 274 -44.76 0.05 -7.77
N THR A 275 -44.65 -0.73 -8.85
CA THR A 275 -45.43 -0.57 -10.06
C THR A 275 -46.87 -0.77 -9.61
N THR A 276 -47.50 0.32 -9.21
CA THR A 276 -48.96 0.37 -9.11
C THR A 276 -49.42 0.19 -10.54
N MET A 277 -49.80 -1.04 -10.89
CA MET A 277 -50.48 -1.31 -12.14
C MET A 277 -51.78 -0.50 -12.11
N VAL A 278 -51.76 0.68 -12.74
CA VAL A 278 -52.99 1.35 -13.15
C VAL A 278 -53.56 0.50 -14.27
N THR A 279 -54.55 -0.33 -13.92
CA THR A 279 -55.39 -1.04 -14.87
C THR A 279 -56.29 -0.03 -15.59
N ASN A 280 -55.74 0.63 -16.61
CA ASN A 280 -56.57 1.29 -17.60
C ASN A 280 -57.20 0.21 -18.49
N SER A 281 -58.48 -0.02 -18.25
CA SER A 281 -59.40 -0.71 -19.15
C SER A 281 -59.49 0.05 -20.47
N THR A 282 -58.69 -0.35 -21.46
CA THR A 282 -58.88 0.06 -22.86
C THR A 282 -59.56 -1.07 -23.63
N THR A 283 -60.77 -0.77 -24.09
CA THR A 283 -61.58 -1.55 -25.02
C THR A 283 -60.79 -1.90 -26.28
N ALA A 284 -60.74 -3.19 -26.60
CA ALA A 284 -60.12 -3.71 -27.81
C ALA A 284 -60.83 -3.20 -29.06
N SER A 285 -60.09 -2.53 -29.96
CA SER A 285 -60.47 -2.32 -31.34
C SER A 285 -59.45 -3.02 -32.23
N THR A 286 -59.94 -4.02 -32.96
CA THR A 286 -59.20 -4.96 -33.79
C THR A 286 -58.70 -4.25 -35.04
N THR A 287 -57.39 -4.05 -35.19
CA THR A 287 -56.80 -3.67 -36.48
C THR A 287 -55.69 -4.65 -36.86
N ARG A 288 -55.92 -5.29 -38.01
CA ARG A 288 -55.11 -6.31 -38.67
C ARG A 288 -53.81 -5.71 -39.19
N VAL A 289 -52.66 -6.20 -38.70
CA VAL A 289 -51.33 -5.88 -39.26
C VAL A 289 -50.83 -7.09 -40.05
N THR A 290 -50.51 -6.83 -41.32
CA THR A 290 -49.91 -7.75 -42.27
C THR A 290 -48.42 -7.95 -42.01
N ASN A 291 -48.00 -9.22 -42.00
CA ASN A 291 -46.60 -9.63 -42.01
C ASN A 291 -45.87 -9.10 -43.26
N SER A 292 -44.69 -8.51 -43.07
CA SER A 292 -43.69 -8.38 -44.13
C SER A 292 -42.35 -8.88 -43.61
N THR A 293 -41.92 -9.99 -44.19
CA THR A 293 -40.65 -10.66 -43.95
C THR A 293 -39.60 -10.00 -44.85
N THR A 294 -38.56 -9.41 -44.30
CA THR A 294 -37.40 -8.94 -45.09
C THR A 294 -36.16 -9.71 -44.65
N MET A 295 -35.70 -10.60 -45.53
CA MET A 295 -34.36 -11.18 -45.48
C MET A 295 -33.34 -10.10 -45.84
N VAL A 296 -32.26 -9.97 -45.06
CA VAL A 296 -31.06 -9.24 -45.48
C VAL A 296 -29.91 -10.22 -45.57
N THR A 297 -29.37 -10.36 -46.78
CA THR A 297 -28.20 -11.14 -47.16
C THR A 297 -26.91 -10.31 -47.09
N ASN A 298 -25.80 -11.04 -46.87
CA ASN A 298 -24.40 -10.60 -46.77
C ASN A 298 -23.87 -9.65 -47.86
N SER A 299 -22.87 -8.83 -47.49
CA SER A 299 -21.76 -8.45 -48.38
C SER A 299 -20.52 -8.03 -47.57
N THR A 300 -19.45 -8.77 -47.77
CA THR A 300 -18.03 -8.43 -47.57
C THR A 300 -17.58 -7.35 -48.57
N THR A 301 -16.56 -6.54 -48.24
CA THR A 301 -15.35 -6.24 -49.05
C THR A 301 -14.46 -5.11 -48.46
N ALA A 302 -13.16 -5.46 -48.32
CA ALA A 302 -11.88 -4.73 -48.45
C ALA A 302 -11.60 -3.32 -47.84
N SER A 303 -10.57 -3.33 -46.97
CA SER A 303 -9.24 -2.69 -47.11
C SER A 303 -9.11 -1.28 -47.71
N THR A 304 -8.57 -0.36 -46.91
CA THR A 304 -7.62 0.66 -47.42
C THR A 304 -6.59 1.06 -46.37
N THR A 305 -5.33 0.89 -46.75
CA THR A 305 -4.08 1.28 -46.10
C THR A 305 -3.95 2.80 -45.96
N ARG A 306 -3.43 3.31 -44.82
CA ARG A 306 -2.92 4.69 -44.74
C ARG A 306 -1.58 4.79 -44.02
N VAL A 307 -0.58 4.98 -44.87
CA VAL A 307 0.74 5.63 -44.79
C VAL A 307 1.13 6.34 -43.47
N THR A 308 2.33 5.96 -43.03
CA THR A 308 3.24 6.57 -42.04
C THR A 308 3.68 8.00 -42.37
N ASN A 309 3.83 8.83 -41.34
CA ASN A 309 4.78 9.95 -41.35
C ASN A 309 5.58 9.95 -40.05
N SER A 310 6.88 9.62 -40.16
CA SER A 310 7.87 9.89 -39.13
C SER A 310 8.35 11.33 -39.27
N THR A 311 8.54 12.02 -38.14
CA THR A 311 9.31 13.27 -38.09
C THR A 311 10.36 13.12 -37.01
N THR A 312 11.59 13.00 -37.50
CA THR A 312 12.83 13.07 -36.74
C THR A 312 13.11 14.53 -36.41
N ALA A 313 13.34 14.86 -35.14
CA ALA A 313 13.93 16.14 -34.74
C ALA A 313 15.07 15.89 -33.74
N SER A 314 16.21 16.45 -34.08
CA SER A 314 17.54 16.27 -33.50
C SER A 314 17.82 17.34 -32.45
N THR A 315 18.37 16.90 -31.31
CA THR A 315 19.40 17.51 -30.45
C THR A 315 19.39 19.01 -30.16
N THR A 316 19.41 19.40 -28.88
CA THR A 316 20.44 20.32 -28.35
C THR A 316 20.70 20.05 -26.85
N ARG A 317 21.99 19.90 -26.53
CA ARG A 317 22.58 19.67 -25.20
C ARG A 317 22.91 21.01 -24.57
N VAL A 318 22.51 21.24 -23.32
CA VAL A 318 23.01 22.37 -22.50
C VAL A 318 23.61 21.81 -21.21
N THR A 319 24.85 22.20 -20.95
CA THR A 319 25.70 21.80 -19.82
C THR A 319 25.62 22.77 -18.65
N ASN A 320 25.65 22.19 -17.45
CA ASN A 320 26.15 22.65 -16.14
C ASN A 320 25.84 24.05 -15.60
N SER A 321 25.24 24.08 -14.41
CA SER A 321 25.55 25.07 -13.36
C SER A 321 25.56 24.39 -12.00
N THR A 322 26.71 24.41 -11.33
CA THR A 322 26.94 23.96 -9.95
C THR A 322 26.55 25.08 -8.98
N THR A 323 25.54 24.85 -8.15
CA THR A 323 25.18 25.76 -7.05
C THR A 323 25.47 25.07 -5.72
N VAL A 324 26.38 25.67 -4.95
CA VAL A 324 26.74 25.25 -3.59
C VAL A 324 25.72 25.84 -2.62
N HIS A 325 25.01 25.01 -1.85
CA HIS A 325 24.16 25.46 -0.74
C HIS A 325 24.78 25.10 0.61
N ARG A 326 24.94 26.11 1.46
CA ARG A 326 25.27 25.98 2.88
C ARG A 326 23.96 25.88 3.68
N SER A 327 23.84 24.86 4.51
CA SER A 327 22.72 24.71 5.46
C SER A 327 23.09 25.33 6.80
N ALA A 328 22.20 26.17 7.34
CA ALA A 328 22.25 26.66 8.72
C ALA A 328 21.10 26.03 9.52
N SER A 329 21.42 25.48 10.70
CA SER A 329 20.46 24.92 11.65
C SER A 329 20.14 25.97 12.71
N ILE A 330 18.85 26.26 12.92
CA ILE A 330 18.36 27.02 14.07
C ILE A 330 17.43 26.09 14.85
N SER A 331 17.79 25.79 16.09
CA SER A 331 16.99 25.01 17.02
C SER A 331 16.30 25.96 17.99
N GLY A 332 14.96 25.93 18.01
CA GLY A 332 14.13 26.60 19.00
C GLY A 332 13.13 25.60 19.59
N ARG A 333 13.15 25.42 20.91
CA ARG A 333 12.14 24.67 21.65
C ARG A 333 10.98 25.60 21.98
N ILE A 334 9.75 25.19 21.68
CA ILE A 334 8.55 25.79 22.26
C ILE A 334 7.74 24.67 22.90
N ASN A 335 7.34 24.92 24.15
CA ASN A 335 6.58 24.05 25.02
C ASN A 335 5.18 24.64 25.14
N LEU A 336 4.11 23.95 24.73
CA LEU A 336 2.74 24.46 24.88
C LEU A 336 1.71 23.33 25.08
N ASP A 337 1.18 23.29 26.30
CA ASP A 337 -0.15 22.78 26.65
C ASP A 337 -1.22 23.62 25.94
N THR A 338 -2.05 23.00 25.11
CA THR A 338 -3.50 23.25 24.87
C THR A 338 -3.89 22.77 23.47
N GLY A 339 -4.99 22.02 23.42
CA GLY A 339 -5.41 21.23 22.27
C GLY A 339 -5.73 22.04 21.02
N LEU A 340 -4.87 21.87 20.02
CA LEU A 340 -5.21 21.88 18.59
C LEU A 340 -4.09 21.11 17.89
N ILE A 341 -4.35 19.89 17.43
CA ILE A 341 -3.34 19.07 16.75
C ILE A 341 -3.17 19.63 15.33
N LEU A 342 -2.24 20.56 15.17
CA LEU A 342 -1.66 20.91 13.88
C LEU A 342 -0.46 19.98 13.66
N LEU A 343 -0.62 18.99 12.79
CA LEU A 343 0.47 18.09 12.39
C LEU A 343 1.45 18.89 11.52
N LEU A 344 2.49 19.49 12.14
CA LEU A 344 3.62 20.03 11.40
C LEU A 344 4.51 18.86 10.97
N ILE A 345 4.20 18.29 9.81
CA ILE A 345 5.19 17.57 9.03
C ILE A 345 6.13 18.65 8.52
N THR A 346 7.35 18.73 9.04
CA THR A 346 8.43 19.50 8.40
C THR A 346 8.88 18.76 7.14
N ALA A 347 8.01 18.76 6.14
CA ALA A 347 8.39 18.53 4.76
C ALA A 347 8.81 19.89 4.21
N TRP A 348 10.01 19.95 3.63
CA TRP A 348 10.41 21.08 2.81
C TRP A 348 9.55 21.06 1.54
N ILE A 349 8.36 21.65 1.62
CA ILE A 349 7.48 21.83 0.47
C ILE A 349 7.98 23.05 -0.29
N TRP A 350 8.65 22.79 -1.42
CA TRP A 350 8.77 23.79 -2.47
C TRP A 350 7.44 23.82 -3.23
N LEU A 351 6.66 24.87 -3.02
CA LEU A 351 5.54 25.21 -3.91
C LEU A 351 6.11 25.81 -5.19
N TYR A 352 5.97 25.09 -6.30
CA TYR A 352 5.98 25.62 -7.66
C TYR A 352 4.56 25.58 -8.22
#